data_AF-A0A2K9E8L5-F1
#
_entry.id   AF-A0A2K9E8L5-F1
#
_cell.length_a   1.000
_cell.length_b   1.000
_cell.length_c   1.000
_cell.angle_alpha   90.00
_cell.angle_beta   90.00
_cell.angle_gamma   90.00
#
_symmetry.space_group_name_H-M   'P 1'
#
loop_
_entity.id
_entity.type
_entity.pdbx_description
1 polymer ?
#
loop_
_entity_poly.entity_id
_entity_poly.type
_entity_poly.pdbx_seq_one_letter_code
_entity_poly.pdbx_strand_id
1 'polypeptide(L)'
;MDTLQDAKHEDIYWAIRQLAKRRDMIVKNNVMNKNQLHSQLSYSYPSYKKFFAQVDGKSALCFWENYPSPEHIWSTTPEQIYKTIKAVHQALKIERVHAIIDMIKKDGNTQKGYQEERDSIVRNIVKDIKNNQELIKDIEVQLRKLLPQTGYKLQTMPGIDLITESKIVSEIGDINRFPDSDKLARFMGLALYILVQQAKVRKKGVEMATES
;
A
#
# COMPACT_ATOMS: atom_id res chain seq x y z
N MET A 1 -43.06 19.40 -0.19
CA MET A 1 -42.50 18.78 1.02
C MET A 1 -41.11 18.31 0.66
N ASP A 2 -40.10 19.07 1.07
CA ASP A 2 -38.69 18.79 0.81
C ASP A 2 -38.24 17.54 1.58
N THR A 3 -37.97 16.48 0.85
CA THR A 3 -37.43 15.23 1.39
C THR A 3 -35.94 15.40 1.68
N LEU A 4 -35.63 15.64 2.95
CA LEU A 4 -34.30 15.61 3.60
C LEU A 4 -33.59 14.23 3.56
N GLN A 5 -33.83 13.41 2.52
CA GLN A 5 -33.29 12.05 2.39
C GLN A 5 -31.97 12.02 1.57
N ASP A 6 -31.69 13.05 0.76
CA ASP A 6 -30.49 13.12 -0.09
C ASP A 6 -29.18 13.37 0.67
N ALA A 7 -29.20 14.20 1.72
CA ALA A 7 -27.97 14.61 2.41
C ALA A 7 -27.22 13.44 3.06
N LYS A 8 -27.94 12.51 3.70
CA LYS A 8 -27.33 11.35 4.39
C LYS A 8 -26.70 10.34 3.42
N HIS A 9 -27.21 10.26 2.19
CA HIS A 9 -26.70 9.31 1.20
C HIS A 9 -25.44 9.86 0.52
N GLU A 10 -25.32 11.16 0.31
CA GLU A 10 -24.07 11.76 -0.18
C GLU A 10 -22.92 11.70 0.83
N ASP A 11 -23.21 11.86 2.12
CA ASP A 11 -22.18 11.90 3.19
C ASP A 11 -21.33 10.62 3.24
N ILE A 12 -21.94 9.44 3.04
CA ILE A 12 -21.20 8.16 3.07
C ILE A 12 -20.25 8.04 1.87
N TYR A 13 -20.69 8.39 0.66
CA TYR A 13 -19.83 8.34 -0.52
C TYR A 13 -18.72 9.38 -0.42
N TRP A 14 -19.01 10.55 0.13
CA TRP A 14 -18.00 11.57 0.43
C TRP A 14 -16.95 11.02 1.41
N ALA A 15 -17.37 10.39 2.51
CA ALA A 15 -16.46 9.82 3.51
C ALA A 15 -15.58 8.72 2.92
N ILE A 16 -16.17 7.78 2.15
CA ILE A 16 -15.41 6.73 1.45
C ILE A 16 -14.39 7.35 0.49
N ARG A 17 -14.79 8.39 -0.25
CA ARG A 17 -13.88 9.12 -1.14
C ARG A 17 -12.72 9.78 -0.39
N GLN A 18 -12.97 10.41 0.75
CA GLN A 18 -11.89 11.01 1.56
C GLN A 18 -10.93 9.94 2.09
N LEU A 19 -11.45 8.81 2.57
CA LEU A 19 -10.64 7.69 3.05
C LEU A 19 -9.80 7.07 1.93
N ALA A 20 -10.39 6.82 0.75
CA ALA A 20 -9.67 6.29 -0.40
C ALA A 20 -8.53 7.23 -0.85
N LYS A 21 -8.82 8.53 -0.98
CA LYS A 21 -7.81 9.55 -1.33
C LYS A 21 -6.70 9.64 -0.28
N ARG A 22 -7.07 9.65 1.01
CA ARG A 22 -6.10 9.68 2.11
C ARG A 22 -5.20 8.45 2.09
N ARG A 23 -5.76 7.26 1.88
CA ARG A 23 -5.01 6.01 1.76
C ARG A 23 -4.01 6.09 0.61
N ASP A 24 -4.44 6.50 -0.59
CA ASP A 24 -3.56 6.62 -1.75
C ASP A 24 -2.40 7.61 -1.51
N MET A 25 -2.66 8.71 -0.78
CA MET A 25 -1.61 9.64 -0.37
C MET A 25 -0.59 9.00 0.59
N ILE A 26 -1.06 8.25 1.58
CA ILE A 26 -0.17 7.56 2.54
C ILE A 26 0.64 6.46 1.83
N VAL A 27 0.02 5.71 0.92
CA VAL A 27 0.72 4.68 0.13
C VAL A 27 1.84 5.30 -0.70
N LYS A 28 1.57 6.41 -1.38
CA LYS A 28 2.60 7.15 -2.13
C LYS A 28 3.73 7.63 -1.22
N ASN A 29 3.39 8.20 -0.06
CA ASN A 29 4.37 8.60 0.96
C ASN A 29 5.23 7.42 1.43
N ASN A 30 4.61 6.27 1.67
CA ASN A 30 5.31 5.08 2.11
C ASN A 30 6.30 4.54 1.06
N VAL A 31 5.96 4.63 -0.23
CA VAL A 31 6.88 4.31 -1.33
C VAL A 31 8.08 5.25 -1.33
N MET A 32 7.88 6.55 -1.13
CA MET A 32 8.96 7.53 -1.04
C MET A 32 9.89 7.23 0.14
N ASN A 33 9.32 6.97 1.33
CA ASN A 33 10.09 6.62 2.53
C ASN A 33 10.89 5.33 2.35
N LYS A 34 10.32 4.32 1.68
CA LYS A 34 11.02 3.08 1.36
C LYS A 34 12.22 3.30 0.44
N ASN A 35 12.06 4.16 -0.57
CA ASN A 35 13.16 4.53 -1.46
C ASN A 35 14.27 5.29 -0.72
N GLN A 36 13.90 6.21 0.18
CA GLN A 36 14.86 6.90 1.04
C GLN A 36 15.58 5.93 1.97
N LEU A 37 14.85 4.98 2.59
CA LEU A 37 15.44 3.95 3.43
C LEU A 37 16.46 3.11 2.65
N HIS A 38 16.12 2.67 1.45
CA HIS A 38 17.07 1.97 0.57
C HIS A 38 18.34 2.78 0.31
N SER A 39 18.19 4.08 0.03
CA SER A 39 19.33 4.98 -0.17
C SER A 39 20.21 5.06 1.08
N GLN A 40 19.64 5.31 2.26
CA GLN A 40 20.41 5.42 3.50
C GLN A 40 21.11 4.11 3.87
N LEU A 41 20.39 2.99 3.79
CA LEU A 41 20.94 1.67 4.10
C LEU A 41 22.04 1.26 3.13
N SER A 42 22.00 1.68 1.86
CA SER A 42 23.06 1.35 0.90
C SER A 42 24.43 1.92 1.28
N TYR A 43 24.46 3.02 2.04
CA TYR A 43 25.69 3.62 2.55
C TYR A 43 26.22 2.91 3.80
N SER A 44 25.34 2.59 4.75
CA SER A 44 25.73 1.96 6.02
C SER A 44 25.92 0.43 5.91
N TYR A 45 25.14 -0.21 5.05
CA TYR A 45 25.05 -1.66 4.87
C TYR A 45 25.00 -2.02 3.37
N PRO A 46 26.13 -2.10 2.67
CA PRO A 46 26.19 -2.45 1.24
C PRO A 46 25.41 -3.74 0.88
N SER A 47 25.42 -4.75 1.76
CA SER A 47 24.70 -6.01 1.57
C SER A 47 23.27 -6.04 2.15
N TYR A 48 22.66 -4.89 2.52
CA TYR A 48 21.36 -4.85 3.22
C TYR A 48 20.24 -5.63 2.50
N LYS A 49 20.24 -5.66 1.16
CA LYS A 49 19.26 -6.38 0.34
C LYS A 49 19.24 -7.88 0.61
N LYS A 50 20.33 -8.43 1.14
CA LYS A 50 20.46 -9.85 1.50
C LYS A 50 20.01 -10.15 2.92
N PHE A 51 19.74 -9.14 3.76
CA PHE A 51 19.42 -9.33 5.18
C PHE A 51 17.97 -9.78 5.35
N PHE A 52 17.05 -9.20 4.59
CA PHE A 52 15.63 -9.48 4.64
C PHE A 52 15.03 -9.51 3.23
N ALA A 53 13.99 -10.32 3.03
CA ALA A 53 13.28 -10.37 1.75
C ALA A 53 12.56 -9.06 1.41
N GLN A 54 12.08 -8.35 2.45
CA GLN A 54 11.46 -7.03 2.33
C GLN A 54 12.13 -6.07 3.31
N VAL A 55 12.58 -4.92 2.82
CA VAL A 55 13.27 -3.89 3.64
C VAL A 55 12.33 -3.26 4.69
N ASP A 56 11.03 -3.27 4.41
CA ASP A 56 9.93 -2.70 5.18
C ASP A 56 9.10 -3.77 5.91
N GLY A 57 9.59 -5.01 5.97
CA GLY A 57 8.99 -6.06 6.79
C GLY A 57 9.14 -5.77 8.27
N LYS A 58 8.25 -6.31 9.12
CA LYS A 58 8.26 -6.07 10.58
C LYS A 58 9.62 -6.31 11.24
N SER A 59 10.27 -7.43 10.92
CA SER A 59 11.60 -7.77 11.45
C SER A 59 12.69 -6.84 10.91
N ALA A 60 12.61 -6.44 9.63
CA ALA A 60 13.54 -5.53 9.02
C ALA A 60 13.45 -4.13 9.64
N LEU A 61 12.24 -3.57 9.75
CA LEU A 61 12.01 -2.28 10.41
C LEU A 61 12.49 -2.28 11.86
N CYS A 62 12.21 -3.35 12.62
CA CYS A 62 12.75 -3.51 13.97
C CYS A 62 14.28 -3.53 13.98
N PHE A 63 14.91 -4.23 13.04
CA PHE A 63 16.37 -4.26 12.93
C PHE A 63 16.94 -2.87 12.60
N TRP A 64 16.42 -2.15 11.61
CA TRP A 64 16.91 -0.82 11.23
C TRP A 64 16.68 0.24 12.32
N GLU A 65 15.62 0.10 13.13
CA GLU A 65 15.32 0.98 14.25
C GLU A 65 16.34 0.87 15.38
N ASN A 66 16.76 -0.36 15.68
CA ASN A 66 17.69 -0.65 16.79
C ASN A 66 19.16 -0.65 16.34
N TYR A 67 19.43 -1.00 15.08
CA TYR A 67 20.76 -1.17 14.51
C TYR A 67 20.89 -0.43 13.16
N PRO A 68 20.79 0.90 13.13
CA PRO A 68 20.83 1.69 11.90
C PRO A 68 22.22 1.69 11.21
N SER A 69 23.28 1.38 11.95
CA SER A 69 24.65 1.26 11.43
C SER A 69 25.42 0.12 12.10
N PRO A 70 26.50 -0.39 11.47
CA PRO A 70 27.30 -1.49 12.02
C PRO A 70 27.86 -1.23 13.42
N GLU A 71 28.07 0.02 13.83
CA GLU A 71 28.58 0.35 15.17
C GLU A 71 27.66 -0.20 16.27
N HIS A 72 26.34 -0.08 16.10
CA HIS A 72 25.35 -0.63 17.03
C HIS A 72 25.35 -2.16 17.07
N ILE A 73 25.81 -2.80 16.00
CA ILE A 73 25.97 -4.26 15.95
C ILE A 73 27.20 -4.67 16.75
N TRP A 74 28.31 -3.93 16.63
CA TRP A 74 29.56 -4.22 17.33
C TRP A 74 29.50 -3.90 18.82
N SER A 75 28.65 -2.97 19.23
CA SER A 75 28.38 -2.68 20.65
C SER A 75 27.40 -3.66 21.32
N THR A 76 26.90 -4.65 20.58
CA THR A 76 25.81 -5.55 21.02
C THR A 76 26.22 -7.01 20.81
N THR A 77 25.63 -7.95 21.56
CA THR A 77 25.86 -9.39 21.32
C THR A 77 24.88 -9.97 20.30
N PRO A 78 25.26 -11.03 19.54
CA PRO A 78 24.34 -11.72 18.63
C PRO A 78 23.05 -12.20 19.30
N GLU A 79 23.12 -12.63 20.56
CA GLU A 79 21.97 -13.09 21.36
C GLU A 79 20.99 -11.96 21.67
N GLN A 80 21.51 -10.75 21.94
CA GLN A 80 20.69 -9.57 22.16
C GLN A 80 20.00 -9.15 20.87
N ILE A 81 20.71 -9.11 19.74
CA ILE A 81 20.13 -8.83 18.42
C ILE A 81 19.02 -9.84 18.10
N TYR A 82 19.29 -11.13 18.34
CA TYR A 82 18.30 -12.19 18.17
C TYR A 82 17.06 -11.98 19.04
N LYS A 83 17.23 -11.66 20.33
CA LYS A 83 16.12 -11.40 21.25
C LYS A 83 15.25 -10.23 20.79
N THR A 84 15.89 -9.13 20.35
CA THR A 84 15.20 -7.94 19.84
C THR A 84 14.31 -8.26 18.65
N ILE A 85 14.83 -8.94 17.62
CA ILE A 85 14.06 -9.26 16.42
C ILE A 85 13.03 -10.37 16.70
N LYS A 86 13.34 -11.33 17.58
CA LYS A 86 12.42 -12.43 17.93
C LYS A 86 11.14 -11.94 18.60
N ALA A 87 11.19 -10.81 19.31
CA ALA A 87 10.00 -10.18 19.88
C ALA A 87 8.96 -9.80 18.82
N VAL A 88 9.38 -9.49 17.58
CA VAL A 88 8.48 -9.16 16.46
C VAL A 88 8.34 -10.29 15.43
N HIS A 89 9.25 -11.28 15.44
CA HIS A 89 9.27 -12.40 14.51
C HIS A 89 9.67 -13.71 15.20
N GLN A 90 8.67 -14.44 15.70
CA GLN A 90 8.88 -15.64 16.51
C GLN A 90 9.60 -16.79 15.78
N ALA A 91 9.42 -16.91 14.45
CA ALA A 91 10.02 -17.95 13.62
C ALA A 91 11.49 -17.65 13.23
N LEU A 92 12.05 -16.53 13.68
CA LEU A 92 13.46 -16.22 13.46
C LEU A 92 14.34 -17.27 14.18
N LYS A 93 15.34 -17.77 13.45
CA LYS A 93 16.40 -18.62 14.02
C LYS A 93 17.68 -17.81 14.22
N ILE A 94 18.48 -18.14 15.23
CA ILE A 94 19.68 -17.40 15.59
C ILE A 94 20.76 -17.45 14.49
N GLU A 95 20.80 -18.54 13.71
CA GLU A 95 21.72 -18.70 12.57
C GLU A 95 21.53 -17.60 11.53
N ARG A 96 20.30 -17.07 11.41
CA ARG A 96 20.04 -15.95 10.51
C ARG A 96 20.71 -14.67 10.99
N VAL A 97 20.77 -14.45 12.29
CA VAL A 97 21.46 -13.29 12.89
C VAL A 97 22.96 -13.42 12.67
N HIS A 98 23.54 -14.61 12.91
CA HIS A 98 24.94 -14.87 12.59
C HIS A 98 25.25 -14.63 11.11
N ALA A 99 24.42 -15.11 10.20
CA ALA A 99 24.59 -14.87 8.77
C ALA A 99 24.56 -13.36 8.41
N ILE A 100 23.70 -12.58 9.06
CA ILE A 100 23.65 -11.12 8.88
C ILE A 100 24.94 -10.47 9.39
N ILE A 101 25.41 -10.84 10.58
CA ILE A 101 26.66 -10.33 11.15
C ILE A 101 27.85 -10.67 10.25
N ASP A 102 27.92 -11.90 9.73
CA ASP A 102 28.98 -12.31 8.81
C ASP A 102 28.96 -11.53 7.49
N MET A 103 27.77 -11.18 6.99
CA MET A 103 27.65 -10.28 5.84
C MET A 103 28.16 -8.88 6.16
N ILE A 104 27.82 -8.33 7.32
CA ILE A 104 28.31 -7.01 7.76
C ILE A 104 29.84 -7.02 7.90
N LYS A 105 30.43 -8.09 8.46
CA LYS A 105 31.90 -8.23 8.53
C LYS A 105 32.55 -8.22 7.15
N LYS A 106 31.92 -8.86 6.15
CA LYS A 106 32.41 -8.90 4.76
C LYS A 106 32.28 -7.57 4.03
N ASP A 107 31.28 -6.76 4.39
CA ASP A 107 31.08 -5.42 3.82
C ASP A 107 32.20 -4.45 4.24
N GLY A 108 32.92 -4.75 5.32
CA GLY A 108 34.07 -3.97 5.79
C GLY A 108 33.67 -2.74 6.61
N ASN A 109 34.56 -1.75 6.69
CA ASN A 109 34.31 -0.54 7.45
C ASN A 109 33.49 0.46 6.63
N THR A 110 32.24 0.70 7.04
CA THR A 110 31.34 1.69 6.45
C THR A 110 31.15 2.93 7.33
N GLN A 111 31.93 3.04 8.41
CA GLN A 111 31.89 4.18 9.33
C GLN A 111 32.19 5.48 8.60
N LYS A 112 31.44 6.51 8.95
CA LYS A 112 31.63 7.86 8.43
C LYS A 112 31.35 8.89 9.52
N GLY A 113 31.90 10.10 9.38
CA GLY A 113 31.64 11.18 10.34
C GLY A 113 30.16 11.55 10.43
N TYR A 114 29.71 12.02 11.59
CA TYR A 114 28.30 12.35 11.89
C TYR A 114 27.38 11.12 11.83
N GLN A 115 27.82 10.00 12.41
CA GLN A 115 27.09 8.72 12.34
C GLN A 115 25.76 8.79 13.12
N GLU A 116 25.73 9.44 14.28
CA GLU A 116 24.50 9.58 15.08
C GLU A 116 23.39 10.34 14.34
N GLU A 117 23.75 11.42 13.63
CA GLU A 117 22.83 12.19 12.83
C GLU A 117 22.27 11.37 11.66
N ARG A 118 23.12 10.57 11.00
CA ARG A 118 22.69 9.64 9.95
C ARG A 118 21.79 8.54 10.48
N ASP A 119 22.14 7.99 11.62
CA ASP A 119 21.38 6.94 12.29
C ASP A 119 20.01 7.46 12.74
N SER A 120 19.94 8.72 13.18
CA SER A 120 18.69 9.43 13.46
C SER A 120 17.78 9.53 12.23
N ILE A 121 18.34 9.86 11.05
CA ILE A 121 17.58 9.90 9.79
C ILE A 121 16.99 8.51 9.47
N VAL A 122 17.77 7.44 9.57
CA VAL A 122 17.29 6.07 9.35
C VAL A 122 16.14 5.73 10.31
N ARG A 123 16.32 6.01 11.62
CA ARG A 123 15.31 5.77 12.64
C ARG A 123 14.01 6.54 12.37
N ASN A 124 14.10 7.79 11.93
CA ASN A 124 12.92 8.61 11.58
C ASN A 124 12.17 8.03 10.38
N ILE A 125 12.88 7.67 9.31
CA ILE A 125 12.28 7.04 8.12
C ILE A 125 11.57 5.73 8.50
N VAL A 126 12.18 4.92 9.37
CA VAL A 126 11.59 3.66 9.86
C VAL A 126 10.31 3.92 10.65
N LYS A 127 10.30 4.91 11.54
CA LYS A 127 9.10 5.31 12.29
C LYS A 127 7.99 5.76 11.33
N ASP A 128 8.32 6.56 10.32
CA ASP A 128 7.33 7.00 9.33
C ASP A 128 6.74 5.84 8.54
N ILE A 129 7.56 4.86 8.15
CA ILE A 129 7.08 3.64 7.47
C ILE A 129 6.14 2.84 8.39
N LYS A 130 6.50 2.63 9.66
CA LYS A 130 5.65 1.93 10.64
C LYS A 130 4.31 2.64 10.81
N ASN A 131 4.34 3.95 11.02
CA ASN A 131 3.14 4.77 11.15
C ASN A 131 2.27 4.73 9.89
N ASN A 132 2.86 4.84 8.70
CA ASN A 132 2.13 4.74 7.44
C ASN A 132 1.45 3.37 7.29
N GLN A 133 2.14 2.27 7.64
CA GLN A 133 1.57 0.92 7.61
C GLN A 133 0.39 0.75 8.57
N GLU A 134 0.43 1.36 9.74
CA GLU A 134 -0.67 1.36 10.71
C GLU A 134 -1.85 2.21 10.22
N LEU A 135 -1.59 3.44 9.79
CA LEU A 135 -2.64 4.32 9.26
C LEU A 135 -3.36 3.72 8.04
N ILE A 136 -2.63 3.02 7.15
CA ILE A 136 -3.26 2.31 6.02
C ILE A 136 -4.22 1.23 6.54
N LYS A 137 -3.81 0.43 7.54
CA LYS A 137 -4.69 -0.59 8.13
C LYS A 137 -5.91 0.01 8.80
N ASP A 138 -5.76 1.12 9.52
CA ASP A 138 -6.87 1.80 10.18
C ASP A 138 -7.89 2.33 9.17
N ILE A 139 -7.42 2.88 8.05
CA ILE A 139 -8.30 3.31 6.96
C ILE A 139 -8.99 2.09 6.33
N GLU A 140 -8.30 0.98 6.12
CA GLU A 140 -8.90 -0.24 5.58
C GLU A 140 -9.97 -0.82 6.52
N VAL A 141 -9.78 -0.73 7.84
CA VAL A 141 -10.80 -1.09 8.82
C VAL A 141 -12.03 -0.18 8.71
N GLN A 142 -11.84 1.13 8.54
CA GLN A 142 -12.95 2.08 8.35
C GLN A 142 -13.70 1.82 7.03
N LEU A 143 -12.98 1.60 5.93
CA LEU A 143 -13.57 1.26 4.63
C LEU A 143 -14.39 -0.02 4.71
N ARG A 144 -13.91 -1.05 5.43
CA ARG A 144 -14.64 -2.31 5.63
C ARG A 144 -15.96 -2.13 6.40
N LYS A 145 -16.06 -1.08 7.24
CA LYS A 145 -17.30 -0.73 7.96
C LYS A 145 -18.27 0.08 7.10
N LEU A 146 -17.76 0.99 6.27
CA LEU A 146 -18.60 1.91 5.47
C LEU A 146 -19.10 1.27 4.17
N LEU A 147 -18.25 0.52 3.46
CA LEU A 147 -18.60 -0.02 2.15
C LEU A 147 -19.89 -0.87 2.14
N PRO A 148 -20.12 -1.78 3.11
CA PRO A 148 -21.38 -2.54 3.14
C PRO A 148 -22.64 -1.68 3.28
N GLN A 149 -22.54 -0.49 3.87
CA GLN A 149 -23.68 0.41 4.07
C GLN A 149 -24.13 1.10 2.76
N THR A 150 -23.29 1.09 1.72
CA THR A 150 -23.68 1.53 0.38
C THR A 150 -24.66 0.57 -0.31
N GLY A 151 -24.80 -0.66 0.20
CA GLY A 151 -25.61 -1.72 -0.41
C GLY A 151 -24.94 -2.38 -1.62
N TYR A 152 -23.78 -1.88 -2.05
CA TYR A 152 -23.02 -2.50 -3.13
C TYR A 152 -22.43 -3.84 -2.70
N LYS A 153 -22.38 -4.77 -3.65
CA LYS A 153 -21.82 -6.12 -3.48
C LYS A 153 -20.67 -6.33 -4.45
N LEU A 154 -19.79 -5.34 -4.63
CA LEU A 154 -18.75 -5.43 -5.66
C LEU A 154 -17.70 -6.49 -5.29
N GLN A 155 -17.40 -6.67 -4.00
CA GLN A 155 -16.48 -7.73 -3.54
C GLN A 155 -16.94 -9.18 -3.82
N THR A 156 -18.21 -9.41 -4.18
CA THR A 156 -18.64 -10.77 -4.58
C THR A 156 -18.22 -11.10 -6.01
N MET A 157 -17.79 -10.10 -6.79
CA MET A 157 -17.28 -10.29 -8.14
C MET A 157 -15.81 -10.73 -8.08
N PRO A 158 -15.41 -11.77 -8.83
CA PRO A 158 -14.02 -12.18 -8.91
C PRO A 158 -13.10 -11.03 -9.31
N GLY A 159 -12.04 -10.81 -8.53
CA GLY A 159 -11.03 -9.78 -8.80
C GLY A 159 -11.30 -8.40 -8.19
N ILE A 160 -12.42 -8.20 -7.48
CA ILE A 160 -12.67 -6.95 -6.76
C ILE A 160 -12.38 -7.15 -5.27
N ASP A 161 -11.29 -6.54 -4.79
CA ASP A 161 -10.97 -6.48 -3.37
C ASP A 161 -11.51 -5.19 -2.71
N LEU A 162 -11.33 -5.08 -1.39
CA LEU A 162 -11.75 -3.92 -0.60
C LEU A 162 -11.24 -2.59 -1.19
N ILE A 163 -9.99 -2.59 -1.66
CA ILE A 163 -9.34 -1.38 -2.17
C ILE A 163 -9.93 -1.00 -3.51
N THR A 164 -10.09 -1.97 -4.41
CA THR A 164 -10.69 -1.79 -5.73
C THR A 164 -12.14 -1.33 -5.59
N GLU A 165 -12.92 -1.95 -4.71
CA GLU A 165 -14.28 -1.51 -4.40
C GLU A 165 -14.27 -0.07 -3.87
N SER A 166 -13.43 0.26 -2.89
CA SER A 166 -13.34 1.63 -2.35
C SER A 166 -13.04 2.68 -3.41
N LYS A 167 -12.19 2.34 -4.39
CA LYS A 167 -11.85 3.21 -5.51
C LYS A 167 -13.04 3.38 -6.44
N ILE A 168 -13.67 2.29 -6.87
CA ILE A 168 -14.88 2.34 -7.72
C ILE A 168 -15.95 3.20 -7.07
N VAL A 169 -16.26 2.94 -5.80
CA VAL A 169 -17.26 3.69 -5.02
C VAL A 169 -16.86 5.14 -4.83
N SER A 170 -15.56 5.44 -4.62
CA SER A 170 -15.09 6.82 -4.49
C SER A 170 -15.24 7.65 -5.77
N GLU A 171 -15.10 7.03 -6.93
CA GLU A 171 -15.22 7.71 -8.23
C GLU A 171 -16.69 7.84 -8.65
N ILE A 172 -17.44 6.73 -8.59
CA ILE A 172 -18.85 6.67 -9.01
C ILE A 172 -19.78 7.37 -8.01
N GLY A 173 -19.58 7.19 -6.70
CA GLY A 173 -20.54 7.64 -5.69
C GLY A 173 -21.86 6.87 -5.76
N ASP A 174 -22.99 7.56 -5.57
CA ASP A 174 -24.31 6.98 -5.76
C ASP A 174 -24.56 6.69 -7.24
N ILE A 175 -24.78 5.42 -7.59
CA ILE A 175 -25.08 4.99 -8.95
C ILE A 175 -26.48 5.44 -9.40
N ASN A 176 -27.41 5.65 -8.47
CA ASN A 176 -28.78 6.05 -8.78
C ASN A 176 -28.87 7.49 -9.33
N ARG A 177 -27.81 8.29 -9.19
CA ARG A 177 -27.71 9.61 -9.84
C ARG A 177 -27.62 9.51 -11.37
N PHE A 178 -27.31 8.33 -11.90
CA PHE A 178 -27.23 8.07 -13.33
C PHE A 178 -28.54 7.46 -13.84
N PRO A 179 -29.27 8.14 -14.73
CA PRO A 179 -30.54 7.63 -15.26
C PRO A 179 -30.42 6.33 -16.06
N ASP A 180 -29.25 6.07 -16.65
CA ASP A 180 -28.99 4.92 -17.50
C ASP A 180 -27.49 4.56 -17.51
N SER A 181 -27.19 3.34 -17.96
CA SER A 181 -25.82 2.81 -18.02
C SER A 181 -24.94 3.55 -19.02
N ASP A 182 -25.51 4.16 -20.07
CA ASP A 182 -24.76 4.93 -21.06
C ASP A 182 -24.21 6.22 -20.46
N LYS A 183 -24.99 6.91 -19.61
CA LYS A 183 -24.56 8.10 -18.88
C LYS A 183 -23.49 7.78 -17.85
N LEU A 184 -23.63 6.66 -17.13
CA LEU A 184 -22.57 6.16 -16.25
C LEU A 184 -21.29 5.87 -17.05
N ALA A 185 -21.40 5.18 -18.20
CA ALA A 185 -20.26 4.88 -19.05
C ALA A 185 -19.58 6.15 -19.60
N ARG A 186 -20.36 7.17 -19.98
CA ARG A 186 -19.83 8.49 -20.38
C ARG A 186 -19.08 9.16 -19.23
N PHE A 187 -19.64 9.14 -18.03
CA PHE A 187 -18.98 9.68 -16.83
C PHE A 187 -17.65 8.98 -16.53
N MET A 188 -17.61 7.65 -16.69
CA MET A 188 -16.40 6.85 -16.51
C MET A 188 -15.42 6.89 -17.69
N GLY A 189 -15.72 7.66 -18.76
CA GLY A 189 -14.88 7.74 -19.96
C GLY A 189 -14.91 6.49 -20.85
N LEU A 190 -15.87 5.58 -20.64
CA LEU A 190 -15.99 4.30 -21.35
C LEU A 190 -16.87 4.36 -22.62
N ALA A 191 -17.54 5.49 -22.87
CA ALA A 191 -18.55 5.60 -23.92
C ALA A 191 -18.02 5.35 -25.35
N LEU A 192 -16.79 5.79 -25.67
CA LEU A 192 -16.20 5.54 -27.00
C LEU A 192 -16.05 4.03 -27.27
N TYR A 193 -15.70 3.25 -26.25
CA TYR A 193 -15.52 1.82 -26.37
C TYR A 193 -16.85 1.09 -26.61
N ILE A 194 -17.89 1.46 -25.88
CA ILE A 194 -19.24 0.86 -26.02
C ILE A 194 -19.79 1.15 -27.42
N LEU A 195 -19.68 2.39 -27.91
CA LEU A 195 -20.12 2.76 -29.26
C LEU A 195 -19.39 1.98 -30.34
N VAL A 196 -18.07 1.77 -30.20
CA VAL A 196 -17.28 0.96 -31.15
C VAL A 196 -17.69 -0.51 -31.13
N GLN A 197 -17.97 -1.08 -29.95
CA GLN A 197 -18.44 -2.47 -29.84
C GLN A 197 -19.85 -2.65 -30.41
N GLN A 198 -20.77 -1.74 -30.09
CA GLN A 198 -22.12 -1.75 -30.65
C GLN A 198 -22.10 -1.58 -32.17
N ALA A 199 -21.24 -0.70 -32.71
CA ALA A 199 -21.07 -0.54 -34.16
C ALA A 199 -20.52 -1.81 -34.84
N LYS A 200 -19.59 -2.52 -34.21
CA LYS A 200 -19.08 -3.81 -34.72
C LYS A 200 -20.15 -4.90 -34.74
N VAL A 201 -20.96 -4.99 -33.68
CA VAL A 201 -22.08 -5.95 -33.61
C VAL A 201 -23.13 -5.63 -34.67
N ARG A 202 -23.45 -4.34 -34.87
CA ARG A 202 -24.41 -3.90 -35.89
C ARG A 202 -23.92 -4.18 -37.31
N LYS A 203 -22.62 -4.00 -37.60
CA LYS A 203 -22.02 -4.37 -38.90
C LYS A 203 -22.14 -5.87 -39.18
N LYS A 204 -21.79 -6.73 -38.21
CA LYS A 204 -21.93 -8.19 -38.35
C LYS A 204 -23.37 -8.64 -38.56
N GLY A 205 -24.33 -8.01 -37.89
CA GLY A 205 -25.75 -8.34 -38.06
C GLY A 205 -26.30 -7.97 -39.45
N VAL A 206 -25.79 -6.89 -40.05
CA VAL A 206 -26.18 -6.46 -41.41
C VAL A 206 -25.53 -7.35 -42.49
N GLU A 207 -24.28 -7.78 -42.30
CA GLU A 207 -23.61 -8.73 -43.20
C GLU A 207 -24.35 -10.08 -43.21
N MET A 208 -24.74 -10.63 -42.06
CA MET A 208 -25.49 -11.90 -42.02
C MET A 208 -26.92 -11.80 -42.61
N ALA A 209 -27.54 -10.62 -42.58
CA ALA A 209 -28.87 -10.40 -43.16
C ALA A 209 -28.86 -10.16 -44.67
N THR A 210 -27.69 -9.92 -45.26
CA THR A 210 -27.53 -9.70 -46.72
C THR A 210 -27.02 -10.95 -47.45
N GLU A 211 -26.60 -11.98 -46.72
CA GLU A 211 -26.23 -13.31 -47.24
C GLU A 211 -27.35 -14.37 -47.14
N SER A 212 -28.57 -13.97 -46.77
CA SER A 212 -29.80 -14.81 -46.73
C SER A 212 -30.77 -14.41 -47.83
#